data_AF-A0A963ZZP7-F1
#
_entry.id   AF-A0A963ZZP7-F1
#
_cell.length_a   1.000
_cell.length_b   1.000
_cell.length_c   1.000
_cell.angle_alpha   90.00
_cell.angle_beta   90.00
_cell.angle_gamma   90.00
#
_symmetry.space_group_name_H-M   'P 1'
#
loop_
_entity.id
_entity.type
_entity.pdbx_description
1 polymer ?
#
loop_
_entity_poly.entity_id
_entity_poly.type
_entity_poly.pdbx_seq_one_letter_code
_entity_poly.pdbx_strand_id
1 'polypeptide(L)'
;MKKAAVISLAVLIASLNFKDLFTYLEFYLNRDYIAGNLCINLNDPAAMCYGSCFLKKSLKANQEQEQKYPFAKKEERSNTVYLPIARSALCSFSSAQNHTQITGHPGSLYSFTYLTDIFHPPSLG
;
A
#
# COMPACT_ATOMS: atom_id res chain seq x y z
N MET A 1 35.52 23.84 -0.46
CA MET A 1 34.72 23.95 0.77
C MET A 1 33.21 23.91 0.52
N LYS A 2 32.66 24.72 -0.40
CA LYS A 2 31.20 24.75 -0.70
C LYS A 2 30.61 23.37 -1.09
N LYS A 3 31.29 22.60 -1.95
CA LYS A 3 30.84 21.25 -2.37
C LYS A 3 30.79 20.25 -1.21
N ALA A 4 31.81 20.27 -0.34
CA ALA A 4 31.85 19.39 0.84
C ALA A 4 30.73 19.73 1.84
N ALA A 5 30.44 21.02 2.03
CA ALA A 5 29.32 21.45 2.87
C ALA A 5 27.96 20.98 2.31
N VAL A 6 27.76 21.07 0.99
CA VAL A 6 26.54 20.59 0.33
C VAL A 6 26.40 19.06 0.44
N ILE A 7 27.48 18.31 0.22
CA ILE A 7 27.49 16.85 0.38
C ILE A 7 27.17 16.46 1.83
N SER A 8 27.81 17.12 2.80
CA SER A 8 27.56 16.88 4.22
C SER A 8 26.10 17.14 4.59
N LEU A 9 25.51 18.23 4.08
CA LEU A 9 24.10 18.57 4.35
C LEU A 9 23.15 17.52 3.73
N ALA A 10 23.43 17.08 2.51
CA ALA A 10 22.63 16.05 1.83
C ALA A 10 22.66 14.71 2.57
N VAL A 11 23.83 14.28 3.04
CA VAL A 11 23.97 13.06 3.85
C VAL A 11 23.20 13.17 5.16
N LEU A 12 23.26 14.32 5.82
CA LEU A 12 22.54 14.55 7.07
C LEU A 12 21.02 14.44 6.88
N ILE A 13 20.48 15.02 5.81
CA ILE A 13 19.05 14.96 5.49
C ILE A 13 18.63 13.52 5.14
N ALA A 14 19.42 12.81 4.33
CA ALA A 14 19.17 11.42 4.01
C ALA A 14 19.16 10.54 5.27
N SER A 15 20.01 10.87 6.25
CA SER A 15 20.16 10.08 7.47
C SER A 15 18.95 10.06 8.39
N LEU A 16 18.05 11.03 8.26
CA LEU A 16 16.85 11.15 9.08
C LEU A 16 15.86 9.99 8.86
N ASN A 17 15.96 9.26 7.74
CA ASN A 17 15.01 8.21 7.37
C ASN A 17 15.52 6.77 7.58
N PHE A 18 16.71 6.58 8.19
CA PHE A 18 17.30 5.24 8.34
C PHE A 18 16.72 4.41 9.49
N LYS A 19 15.81 4.95 10.32
CA LYS A 19 15.29 4.24 11.51
C LYS A 19 14.62 2.91 11.17
N ASP A 20 13.77 2.89 10.14
CA ASP A 20 13.09 1.66 9.72
C ASP A 20 14.08 0.66 9.12
N LEU A 21 15.05 1.12 8.32
CA LEU A 21 16.10 0.27 7.77
C LEU A 21 16.90 -0.42 8.87
N PHE A 22 17.27 0.35 9.90
CA PHE A 22 17.97 -0.18 11.07
C PHE A 22 17.11 -1.17 11.86
N THR A 23 15.82 -0.89 12.03
CA THR A 23 14.86 -1.79 12.69
C THR A 23 14.75 -3.14 11.95
N TYR A 24 14.69 -3.13 10.61
CA TYR A 24 14.72 -4.36 9.82
C TYR A 24 16.05 -5.11 9.98
N LEU A 25 17.17 -4.39 9.95
CA LEU A 25 18.50 -5.00 10.07
C LEU A 25 18.67 -5.72 11.41
N GLU A 26 18.36 -5.04 12.52
CA GLU A 26 18.41 -5.65 13.86
C GLU A 26 17.47 -6.85 13.99
N PHE A 27 16.28 -6.75 13.38
CA PHE A 27 15.32 -7.85 13.38
C PHE A 27 15.87 -9.09 12.66
N TYR A 28 16.46 -8.95 11.48
CA TYR A 28 16.98 -10.09 10.73
C TYR A 28 18.24 -10.68 11.35
N LEU A 29 19.11 -9.87 11.93
CA LEU A 29 20.30 -10.35 12.64
C LEU A 29 19.95 -11.19 13.87
N ASN A 30 18.89 -10.80 14.60
CA ASN A 30 18.52 -11.43 15.87
C ASN A 30 17.17 -12.18 15.78
N ARG A 31 16.78 -12.63 14.60
CA ARG A 31 15.42 -13.14 14.34
C ARG A 31 15.04 -14.31 15.23
N ASP A 32 15.94 -15.27 15.42
CA ASP A 32 15.68 -16.46 16.24
C ASP A 32 15.49 -16.09 17.71
N TYR A 33 16.33 -15.19 18.22
CA TYR A 33 16.20 -14.67 19.58
C TYR A 33 14.87 -13.93 19.77
N ILE A 34 14.50 -13.06 18.82
CA ILE A 34 13.25 -12.31 18.86
C ILE A 34 12.05 -13.25 18.83
N ALA A 35 12.06 -14.25 17.95
CA ALA A 35 10.99 -15.23 17.85
C ALA A 35 10.84 -16.05 19.14
N GLY A 36 11.94 -16.45 19.78
CA GLY A 36 11.93 -17.30 20.97
C GLY A 36 11.79 -16.58 22.31
N ASN A 37 11.98 -15.26 22.39
CA ASN A 37 12.01 -14.54 23.68
C ASN A 37 11.18 -13.26 23.73
N LEU A 38 10.96 -12.61 22.58
CA LEU A 38 10.33 -11.27 22.52
C LEU A 38 8.97 -11.29 21.80
N CYS A 39 8.60 -12.42 21.19
CA CYS A 39 7.33 -12.59 20.52
C CYS A 39 6.19 -12.66 21.54
N ILE A 40 5.12 -11.88 21.33
CA ILE A 40 3.95 -11.90 22.23
C ILE A 40 3.21 -13.24 22.22
N ASN A 41 3.31 -14.00 21.11
CA ASN A 41 2.66 -15.29 20.91
C ASN A 41 3.62 -16.46 21.17
N LEU A 42 4.63 -16.28 22.04
CA LEU A 42 5.61 -17.32 22.33
C LEU A 42 4.97 -18.63 22.84
N ASN A 43 3.88 -18.50 23.60
CA ASN A 43 3.16 -19.64 24.19
C ASN A 43 2.07 -20.21 23.26
N ASP A 44 1.88 -19.62 22.07
CA ASP A 44 0.94 -20.12 21.06
C ASP A 44 1.72 -20.63 19.84
N PRO A 45 2.15 -21.91 19.84
CA PRO A 45 2.91 -22.48 18.74
C PRO A 45 2.11 -22.62 17.44
N ALA A 46 0.77 -22.50 17.47
CA ALA A 46 -0.04 -22.46 16.25
C ALA A 46 0.07 -21.11 15.54
N ALA A 47 0.45 -20.05 16.27
CA ALA A 47 0.75 -18.75 15.68
C ALA A 47 2.12 -18.83 15.00
N MET A 48 2.12 -19.04 13.68
CA MET A 48 3.29 -18.97 12.78
C MET A 48 3.85 -17.53 12.66
N CYS A 49 4.16 -16.91 13.80
CA CYS A 49 4.49 -15.49 13.89
C CYS A 49 5.96 -15.22 13.55
N TYR A 50 6.89 -16.08 13.98
CA TYR A 50 8.34 -15.94 13.71
C TYR A 50 8.91 -14.54 14.01
N GLY A 51 8.44 -13.91 15.09
CA GLY A 51 8.85 -12.56 15.50
C GLY A 51 8.17 -11.39 14.77
N SER A 52 7.27 -11.65 13.81
CA SER A 52 6.60 -10.60 13.02
C SER A 52 5.79 -9.61 13.86
N CYS A 53 5.22 -10.04 14.98
CA CYS A 53 4.46 -9.15 15.86
C CYS A 53 5.37 -8.12 16.57
N PHE A 54 6.59 -8.53 16.94
CA PHE A 54 7.60 -7.62 17.47
C PHE A 54 8.03 -6.60 16.42
N LEU A 55 8.35 -7.06 15.20
CA LEU A 55 8.73 -6.19 14.09
C LEU A 55 7.64 -5.14 13.78
N LYS A 56 6.39 -5.58 13.70
CA LYS A 56 5.24 -4.68 13.46
C LYS A 56 5.11 -3.63 14.56
N LYS A 57 5.32 -4.02 15.82
CA LYS A 57 5.28 -3.10 16.96
C LYS A 57 6.41 -2.07 16.90
N SER A 58 7.64 -2.49 16.60
CA SER A 58 8.80 -1.59 16.47
C SER A 58 8.64 -0.59 15.34
N LEU A 59 8.18 -1.03 14.16
CA LEU A 59 7.90 -0.15 13.03
C LEU A 59 6.79 0.87 13.34
N LYS A 60 5.72 0.43 14.02
CA LYS A 60 4.65 1.34 14.44
C LYS A 60 5.16 2.40 15.43
N ALA A 61 6.02 2.01 16.36
CA ALA A 61 6.63 2.95 17.30
C ALA A 61 7.50 4.00 16.59
N ASN A 62 8.23 3.64 15.53
CA ASN A 62 8.96 4.60 14.70
C ASN A 62 8.00 5.59 14.03
N GLN A 63 6.90 5.11 13.44
CA GLN A 63 5.90 5.96 12.78
C GLN A 63 5.21 6.93 13.76
N GLU A 64 4.88 6.47 14.96
CA GLU A 64 4.28 7.32 16.00
C GLU A 64 5.27 8.39 16.50
N GLN A 65 6.57 8.09 16.54
CA GLN A 65 7.60 9.11 16.80
C GLN A 65 7.72 10.11 15.65
N GLU A 66 7.61 9.68 14.41
CA GLU A 66 7.62 10.58 13.24
C GLU A 66 6.43 11.53 13.26
N GLN A 67 5.21 11.05 13.58
CA GLN A 67 4.00 11.90 13.64
C GLN A 67 4.07 13.03 14.67
N LYS A 68 4.97 12.95 15.66
CA LYS A 68 5.20 14.05 16.62
C LYS A 68 5.93 15.24 16.01
N TYR A 69 6.55 15.09 14.84
CA TYR A 69 7.16 16.20 14.13
C TYR A 69 6.10 16.98 13.34
N PRO A 70 6.02 18.31 13.49
CA PRO A 70 4.97 19.12 12.86
C PRO A 70 5.00 19.07 11.31
N PHE A 71 6.13 18.69 10.72
CA PHE A 71 6.31 18.55 9.27
C PHE A 71 6.05 17.13 8.73
N ALA A 72 5.78 16.15 9.60
CA ALA A 72 5.67 14.73 9.22
C ALA A 72 4.21 14.26 9.06
N LYS A 73 3.25 15.17 8.89
CA LYS A 73 1.85 14.81 8.64
C LYS A 73 1.75 14.15 7.26
N LYS A 74 1.70 12.82 7.26
CA LYS A 74 1.43 12.03 6.06
C LYS A 74 -0.06 12.16 5.75
N GLU A 75 -0.43 12.96 4.76
CA GLU A 75 -1.79 12.93 4.22
C GLU A 75 -2.03 11.53 3.63
N GLU A 76 -2.86 10.74 4.30
CA GLU A 76 -3.37 9.48 3.76
C GLU A 76 -4.34 9.82 2.62
N ARG A 77 -3.81 10.04 1.41
CA ARG A 77 -4.63 10.04 0.20
C ARG A 77 -5.06 8.61 -0.06
N SER A 78 -6.24 8.24 0.44
CA SER A 78 -6.95 7.07 -0.06
C SER A 78 -7.38 7.37 -1.50
N ASN A 79 -6.51 7.06 -2.47
CA ASN A 79 -6.92 6.93 -3.86
C ASN A 79 -7.74 5.63 -3.98
N THR A 80 -8.97 5.64 -3.46
CA THR A 80 -9.96 4.62 -3.79
C THR A 80 -10.32 4.77 -5.25
N VAL A 81 -9.64 4.01 -6.10
CA VAL A 81 -10.00 3.87 -7.51
C VAL A 81 -11.26 3.00 -7.56
N TYR A 82 -12.41 3.65 -7.74
CA TYR A 82 -13.67 2.95 -7.99
C TYR A 82 -13.63 2.45 -9.44
N LEU A 83 -13.43 1.13 -9.64
CA LEU A 83 -13.65 0.51 -10.94
C LEU A 83 -15.11 0.06 -11.01
N PRO A 84 -15.98 0.74 -11.79
CA PRO A 84 -17.28 0.20 -12.10
C PRO A 84 -17.08 -1.03 -12.99
N ILE A 85 -17.09 -2.22 -12.37
CA ILE A 85 -17.12 -3.48 -13.11
C ILE A 85 -18.53 -3.59 -13.69
N ALA A 86 -18.72 -3.11 -14.92
CA ALA A 86 -19.90 -3.42 -15.69
C ALA A 86 -19.94 -4.94 -15.83
N ARG A 87 -20.91 -5.60 -15.18
CA ARG A 87 -21.19 -7.01 -15.41
C ARG A 87 -21.72 -7.14 -16.84
N SER A 88 -20.83 -7.28 -17.81
CA SER A 88 -21.22 -7.85 -19.09
C SER A 88 -21.64 -9.28 -18.79
N ALA A 89 -22.91 -9.57 -19.04
CA ALA A 89 -23.40 -10.93 -19.07
C ALA A 89 -22.42 -11.75 -19.92
N LEU A 90 -22.04 -12.92 -19.40
CA LEU A 90 -21.13 -13.87 -20.01
C LEU A 90 -21.58 -14.14 -21.45
N CYS A 91 -21.03 -13.41 -22.41
CA CYS A 91 -21.15 -13.75 -23.82
C CYS A 91 -20.13 -14.85 -24.07
N SER A 92 -20.63 -16.05 -24.32
CA SER A 92 -19.87 -17.24 -24.65
C SER A 92 -18.81 -16.93 -25.70
N PHE A 93 -17.57 -17.30 -25.38
CA PHE A 93 -16.43 -17.20 -26.27
C PHE A 93 -16.63 -18.14 -27.46
N SER A 94 -17.14 -17.60 -28.57
CA SER A 94 -17.10 -18.27 -29.86
C SER A 94 -15.85 -17.80 -30.59
N SER A 95 -14.84 -18.68 -30.63
CA SER A 95 -13.62 -18.46 -31.41
C SER A 95 -13.99 -18.32 -32.89
N ALA A 96 -13.73 -17.14 -33.45
CA ALA A 96 -13.57 -16.96 -34.88
C ALA A 96 -12.33 -16.08 -35.08
N GLN A 97 -11.20 -16.73 -35.39
CA GLN A 97 -10.11 -16.04 -36.07
C GLN A 97 -10.70 -15.41 -37.33
N ASN A 98 -10.46 -14.12 -37.56
CA ASN A 98 -9.96 -13.62 -38.83
C ASN A 98 -9.42 -12.19 -38.68
N HIS A 99 -8.24 -12.03 -39.26
CA HIS A 99 -7.42 -10.84 -39.35
C HIS A 99 -8.16 -9.75 -40.13
N THR A 100 -8.29 -8.52 -39.61
CA THR A 100 -8.39 -7.31 -40.46
C THR A 100 -8.00 -6.06 -39.66
N GLN A 101 -7.40 -5.12 -40.39
CA GLN A 101 -6.54 -4.02 -39.94
C GLN A 101 -7.18 -3.06 -38.94
N ILE A 102 -6.37 -2.62 -37.96
CA ILE A 102 -6.69 -1.47 -37.10
C ILE A 102 -6.62 -0.22 -37.96
N THR A 103 -7.74 0.22 -38.52
CA THR A 103 -7.89 1.59 -39.02
C THR A 103 -8.39 2.46 -37.88
N GLY A 104 -7.51 3.31 -37.36
CA GLY A 104 -7.85 4.29 -36.33
C GLY A 104 -8.89 5.29 -36.83
N HIS A 105 -10.03 5.33 -36.17
CA HIS A 105 -10.97 6.45 -36.26
C HIS A 105 -11.11 7.05 -34.86
N PRO A 106 -10.97 8.37 -34.66
CA PRO A 106 -11.14 8.96 -33.33
C PRO A 106 -12.64 9.04 -33.04
N GLY A 107 -13.23 7.91 -32.70
CA GLY A 107 -14.58 7.84 -32.16
C GLY A 107 -14.58 8.44 -30.77
N SER A 108 -15.35 9.51 -30.58
CA SER A 108 -15.63 10.13 -29.29
C SER A 108 -15.87 9.08 -28.20
N LEU A 109 -15.02 9.06 -27.17
CA LEU A 109 -15.15 8.22 -25.98
C LEU A 109 -16.22 8.75 -25.01
N TYR A 110 -17.12 9.63 -25.47
CA TYR A 110 -18.23 10.11 -24.68
C TYR A 110 -19.36 9.07 -24.68
N SER A 111 -19.41 8.28 -23.62
CA SER A 111 -20.51 7.38 -23.32
C SER A 111 -21.17 7.83 -22.01
N PHE A 112 -22.46 8.14 -22.06
CA PHE A 112 -23.26 8.44 -20.88
C PHE A 112 -24.21 7.26 -20.63
N THR A 113 -24.01 6.55 -19.53
CA THR A 113 -24.95 5.52 -19.07
C THR A 113 -26.00 6.20 -18.21
N TYR A 114 -27.23 6.34 -18.71
CA TYR A 114 -28.36 6.71 -17.87
C TYR A 114 -28.55 5.62 -16.81
N LEU A 115 -28.31 5.96 -15.54
CA LEU A 115 -28.72 5.13 -14.42
C LEU A 115 -30.25 5.17 -14.38
N THR A 116 -30.89 4.07 -14.78
CA THR A 116 -32.35 3.93 -14.70
C THR A 116 -32.84 3.70 -13.28
N ASP A 117 -31.93 3.48 -12.34
CA ASP A 117 -32.27 3.21 -10.95
C ASP A 117 -32.02 4.45 -10.09
N ILE A 118 -33.12 5.10 -9.70
CA ILE A 118 -33.10 6.18 -8.71
C ILE A 118 -32.87 5.49 -7.36
N PHE A 119 -31.74 5.78 -6.73
CA PHE A 119 -31.40 5.21 -5.43
C PHE A 119 -32.47 5.61 -4.40
N HIS A 120 -33.26 4.65 -3.93
CA HIS A 120 -34.23 4.89 -2.85
C HIS A 120 -33.62 4.44 -1.53
N PRO A 121 -33.69 5.26 -0.46
CA PRO A 121 -33.20 4.87 0.85
C PRO A 121 -34.05 3.71 1.42
N PRO A 122 -33.46 2.84 2.26
CA PRO A 122 -34.19 1.73 2.86
C PRO A 122 -35.31 2.25 3.78
N SER A 123 -36.51 1.69 3.64
CA SER A 123 -37.62 1.99 4.54
C SER A 123 -37.33 1.38 5.91
N LEU A 124 -37.23 2.23 6.93
CA LEU A 124 -37.17 1.80 8.33
C LEU A 124 -38.49 1.10 8.68
N GLY A 125 -38.40 -0.20 8.93
CA GLY A 125 -39.45 -1.01 9.56
C GLY A 125 -38.99 -1.46 10.93
#